data_AF-A0A2I0INW8-F1
#
_entry.id   AF-A0A2I0INW8-F1
#
_cell.length_a   1.000
_cell.length_b   1.000
_cell.length_c   1.000
_cell.angle_alpha   90.00
_cell.angle_beta   90.00
_cell.angle_gamma   90.00
#
_symmetry.space_group_name_H-M   'P 1'
#
loop_
_entity.id
_entity.type
_entity.pdbx_description
1 polymer ?
#
loop_
_entity_poly.entity_id
_entity_poly.type
_entity_poly.pdbx_seq_one_letter_code
_entity_poly.pdbx_strand_id
1 'polypeptide(L)'
;MNPLWDPDSLIRIYPDDDGDSPIDEGDGKSYRLRSYVMYLDAETLQRYATIRSKEAISLIEKQTQALFGRPDIRLAEDGTIDTSNDEIVALTFSGLTMLILEAVAFGSFLWDTESYVESKYHFLNS
;
A
#
# COMPACT_ATOMS: atom_id res chain seq x y z
N MET A 1 -0.75 -20.23 14.39
CA MET A 1 -1.08 -18.80 14.35
C MET A 1 0.21 -18.01 14.12
N ASN A 2 0.26 -17.13 13.13
CA ASN A 2 1.38 -16.20 12.98
C ASN A 2 1.25 -15.13 14.07
N PRO A 3 2.26 -14.95 14.96
CA PRO A 3 2.18 -14.03 16.10
C PRO A 3 1.99 -12.56 15.72
N LEU A 4 2.23 -12.21 14.45
CA LEU A 4 2.02 -10.86 13.93
C LEU A 4 0.55 -10.42 13.85
N TRP A 5 -0.40 -11.37 13.87
CA TRP A 5 -1.84 -11.12 13.74
C TRP A 5 -2.60 -11.24 15.06
N ASP A 6 -1.88 -11.37 16.18
CA ASP A 6 -2.49 -11.30 17.49
C ASP A 6 -3.02 -9.87 17.72
N PRO A 7 -4.31 -9.65 18.01
CA PRO A 7 -4.85 -8.33 18.29
C PRO A 7 -4.14 -7.61 19.46
N ASP A 8 -3.48 -8.35 20.36
CA ASP A 8 -2.63 -7.78 21.42
C ASP A 8 -1.19 -7.47 20.96
N SER A 9 -0.78 -7.95 19.78
CA SER A 9 0.49 -7.60 19.12
C SER A 9 0.35 -6.45 18.12
N LEU A 10 -0.87 -5.92 17.91
CA LEU A 10 -1.07 -4.70 17.14
C LEU A 10 -0.46 -3.51 17.89
N ILE A 11 0.33 -2.69 17.18
CA ILE A 11 0.93 -1.47 17.72
C ILE A 11 -0.19 -0.56 18.23
N ARG A 12 -0.32 -0.49 19.55
CA ARG A 12 -1.29 0.37 20.23
C ARG A 12 -0.71 1.78 20.27
N ILE A 13 -1.08 2.60 19.30
CA ILE A 13 -0.71 4.02 19.27
C ILE A 13 -1.61 4.73 20.27
N TYR A 14 -1.09 4.99 21.47
CA TYR A 14 -1.80 5.76 22.49
C TYR A 14 -1.95 7.22 22.01
N PRO A 15 -3.10 7.89 22.22
CA PRO A 15 -3.13 9.34 22.22
C PRO A 15 -2.24 9.78 23.38
N ASP A 16 -1.23 10.59 23.09
CA ASP A 16 -0.29 11.06 24.10
C ASP A 16 -1.07 11.73 25.24
N ASP A 17 -0.82 11.26 26.46
CA ASP A 17 -1.28 11.82 27.72
C ASP A 17 -0.77 13.26 27.84
N ASP A 18 -1.64 14.14 28.32
CA ASP A 18 -1.51 15.60 28.32
C ASP A 18 -0.33 16.08 29.20
N GLY A 19 0.89 15.96 28.69
CA GLY A 19 2.11 16.48 29.29
C GLY A 19 2.58 17.76 28.60
N ASP A 20 2.23 18.91 29.19
CA ASP A 20 2.66 20.28 28.88
C ASP A 20 4.01 20.38 28.13
N SER A 21 3.93 20.60 26.82
CA SER A 21 5.03 21.09 25.99
C SER A 21 4.45 21.87 24.82
N PRO A 22 4.70 23.19 24.69
CA PRO A 22 4.10 24.01 23.65
C PRO A 22 4.93 23.85 22.37
N ILE A 23 4.70 22.77 21.62
CA ILE A 23 5.23 22.63 20.26
C ILE A 23 4.13 22.06 19.34
N ASP A 24 3.51 22.99 18.63
CA ASP A 24 2.99 22.88 17.27
C ASP A 24 2.07 21.68 16.93
N GLU A 25 0.76 21.89 17.08
CA GLU A 25 -0.32 20.98 16.65
C GLU A 25 -0.43 20.77 15.12
N GLY A 26 0.59 21.14 14.34
CA GLY A 26 0.60 21.07 12.88
C GLY A 26 1.24 19.82 12.28
N ASP A 27 2.19 19.17 12.97
CA ASP A 27 3.18 18.31 12.28
C ASP A 27 3.25 16.84 12.77
N GLY A 28 2.66 16.48 13.91
CA GLY A 28 2.80 15.13 14.49
C GLY A 28 2.13 13.98 13.72
N LYS A 29 1.19 14.28 12.81
CA LYS A 29 0.43 13.24 12.05
C LYS A 29 1.13 12.84 10.75
N SER A 30 1.95 13.72 10.17
CA SER A 30 2.59 13.52 8.86
C SER A 30 3.65 12.40 8.88
N TYR A 31 4.22 12.10 10.06
CA TYR A 31 5.31 11.14 10.21
C TYR A 31 4.87 9.75 10.66
N ARG A 32 3.59 9.51 11.01
CA ARG A 32 3.17 8.21 11.56
C ARG A 32 3.38 7.04 10.59
N LEU A 33 3.00 7.23 9.33
CA LEU A 33 3.24 6.21 8.29
C LEU A 33 4.73 6.02 8.04
N ARG A 34 5.48 7.12 7.97
CA ARG A 34 6.94 7.08 7.78
C ARG A 34 7.63 6.31 8.91
N SER A 35 7.29 6.59 10.16
CA SER A 35 7.82 5.91 11.34
C SER A 35 7.42 4.43 11.37
N TYR A 36 6.18 4.10 10.99
CA TYR A 36 5.72 2.71 10.87
C TYR A 36 6.50 1.93 9.81
N VAL A 37 6.69 2.51 8.62
CA VAL A 37 7.44 1.89 7.53
C VAL A 37 8.92 1.76 7.87
N MET A 38 9.52 2.76 8.53
CA MET A 38 10.93 2.71 8.96
C MET A 38 11.23 1.67 10.04
N TYR A 39 10.21 1.18 10.75
CA TYR A 39 10.36 0.09 11.73
C TYR A 39 10.49 -1.28 11.06
N LEU A 40 9.99 -1.44 9.82
CA LEU A 40 10.10 -2.69 9.09
C LEU A 40 11.56 -2.90 8.66
N ASP A 41 12.10 -4.08 8.93
CA ASP A 41 13.38 -4.47 8.36
C ASP A 41 13.27 -4.65 6.84
N ALA A 42 14.42 -4.56 6.15
CA ALA A 42 14.47 -4.61 4.69
C ALA A 42 13.90 -5.91 4.10
N GLU A 43 14.04 -7.05 4.80
CA GLU A 43 13.53 -8.34 4.35
C GLU A 43 12.01 -8.38 4.45
N THR A 44 11.44 -7.90 5.56
CA THR A 44 9.98 -7.80 5.74
C THR A 44 9.36 -6.85 4.71
N LEU A 45 9.98 -5.69 4.48
CA LEU A 45 9.51 -4.74 3.48
C LEU A 45 9.52 -5.35 2.08
N GLN A 46 10.63 -6.02 1.72
CA GLN A 46 10.77 -6.68 0.43
C GLN A 46 9.70 -7.77 0.27
N ARG A 47 9.46 -8.61 1.27
CA ARG A 47 8.44 -9.66 1.20
C ARG A 47 7.04 -9.10 0.96
N TYR A 48 6.68 -7.99 1.60
CA TYR A 48 5.37 -7.34 1.37
C TYR A 48 5.28 -6.62 0.02
N ALA A 49 6.38 -6.09 -0.50
CA ALA A 49 6.41 -5.43 -1.79
C ALA A 49 6.52 -6.41 -2.98
N THR A 50 6.96 -7.65 -2.73
CA THR A 50 7.23 -8.62 -3.80
C THR A 50 5.94 -9.19 -4.35
N ILE A 51 5.65 -8.89 -5.61
CA ILE A 51 4.57 -9.53 -6.38
C ILE A 51 5.05 -10.93 -6.82
N ARG A 52 4.27 -11.97 -6.49
CA ARG A 52 4.66 -13.39 -6.69
C ARG A 52 4.19 -14.00 -8.02
N SER A 53 3.30 -13.33 -8.75
CA SER A 53 2.77 -13.82 -10.03
C SER A 53 2.63 -12.73 -11.11
N LYS A 54 2.76 -13.11 -12.38
CA LYS A 54 2.51 -12.19 -13.52
C LYS A 54 1.02 -11.86 -13.63
N GLU A 55 0.18 -12.78 -13.21
CA GLU A 55 -1.27 -12.67 -13.17
C GLU A 55 -1.70 -11.58 -12.18
N ALA A 56 -1.05 -11.48 -11.01
CA ALA A 56 -1.30 -10.40 -10.05
C ALA A 56 -0.98 -9.03 -10.64
N ILE A 57 0.10 -8.89 -11.42
CA ILE A 57 0.41 -7.64 -12.14
C ILE A 57 -0.74 -7.27 -13.08
N SER A 58 -1.19 -8.23 -13.90
CA SER A 58 -2.31 -7.98 -14.83
C SER A 58 -3.62 -7.63 -14.11
N LEU A 59 -3.87 -8.22 -12.94
CA LEU A 59 -5.04 -7.93 -12.11
C LEU A 59 -4.98 -6.52 -11.52
N ILE A 60 -3.83 -6.14 -10.95
CA ILE A 60 -3.60 -4.79 -10.43
C ILE A 60 -3.79 -3.76 -11.54
N GLU A 61 -3.20 -3.96 -12.71
CA GLU A 61 -3.37 -3.06 -13.86
C GLU A 61 -4.84 -2.91 -14.28
N LYS A 62 -5.59 -4.00 -14.38
CA LYS A 62 -7.00 -3.94 -14.78
C LYS A 62 -7.84 -3.19 -13.75
N GLN A 63 -7.58 -3.40 -12.46
CA GLN A 63 -8.35 -2.77 -11.39
C GLN A 63 -8.01 -1.29 -11.23
N THR A 64 -6.73 -0.91 -11.32
CA THR A 64 -6.34 0.51 -11.33
C THR A 64 -6.90 1.21 -12.57
N GLN A 65 -6.89 0.56 -13.73
CA GLN A 65 -7.53 1.11 -14.93
C GLN A 65 -9.05 1.25 -14.81
N ALA A 66 -9.71 0.38 -14.05
CA ALA A 66 -11.15 0.49 -13.79
C ALA A 66 -11.48 1.64 -12.83
N LEU A 67 -10.63 1.90 -11.82
CA LEU A 67 -10.81 3.01 -10.87
C LEU A 67 -10.46 4.37 -11.48
N PHE A 68 -9.31 4.45 -12.15
CA PHE A 68 -8.69 5.71 -12.55
C PHE A 68 -8.70 5.95 -14.07
N GLY A 69 -9.19 5.00 -14.86
CA GLY A 69 -9.11 5.03 -16.31
C GLY A 69 -7.75 4.52 -16.82
N ARG A 70 -7.63 4.45 -18.15
CA ARG A 70 -6.37 4.00 -18.78
C ARG A 70 -5.37 5.15 -18.80
N PRO A 71 -4.18 5.00 -18.20
CA PRO A 71 -3.15 6.03 -18.28
C PRO A 71 -2.64 6.12 -19.73
N ASP A 72 -2.66 7.31 -20.32
CA ASP A 72 -1.97 7.60 -21.59
C ASP A 72 -0.52 7.97 -21.25
N ILE A 73 0.32 6.95 -21.04
CA ILE A 73 1.73 7.17 -20.66
C ILE A 73 2.48 7.70 -21.88
N ARG A 74 2.65 9.02 -21.92
CA ARG A 74 3.43 9.73 -22.95
C ARG A 74 4.80 10.04 -22.37
N LEU A 75 5.85 9.86 -23.16
CA LEU A 75 7.19 10.30 -22.79
C LEU A 75 7.44 11.67 -23.41
N ALA A 76 7.86 12.62 -22.59
CA ALA A 76 8.39 13.89 -23.07
C ALA A 76 9.73 13.67 -23.79
N GLU A 77 10.14 14.64 -24.60
CA GLU A 77 11.36 14.52 -25.42
C GLU A 77 12.65 14.41 -24.59
N ASP A 78 12.60 14.78 -23.31
CA ASP A 78 13.69 14.64 -22.35
C ASP A 78 13.70 13.26 -21.64
N GLY A 79 12.79 12.36 -22.01
CA GLY A 79 12.63 11.04 -21.41
C GLY A 79 11.86 11.02 -20.09
N THR A 80 11.27 12.14 -19.67
CA THR A 80 10.37 12.19 -18.51
C THR A 80 8.96 11.77 -18.88
N ILE A 81 8.13 11.45 -17.87
CA ILE A 81 6.71 11.15 -18.09
C ILE A 81 5.97 12.48 -18.31
N ASP A 82 5.33 12.61 -19.47
CA ASP A 82 4.47 13.75 -19.82
C ASP A 82 3.13 13.61 -19.09
N THR A 83 2.99 14.33 -17.97
CA THR A 83 1.78 14.38 -17.15
C THR A 83 0.89 15.59 -17.50
N SER A 84 1.13 16.28 -18.62
CA SER A 84 0.42 17.52 -18.97
C SER A 84 -1.08 17.37 -19.20
N ASN A 85 -1.54 16.14 -19.49
CA ASN A 85 -2.95 15.80 -19.68
C ASN A 85 -3.58 15.10 -18.47
N ASP A 86 -2.84 14.89 -17.38
CA ASP A 86 -3.36 14.20 -16.21
C ASP A 86 -4.39 15.08 -15.49
N GLU A 87 -5.56 14.48 -15.19
CA GLU A 87 -6.58 15.14 -14.40
C GLU A 87 -6.21 15.13 -12.91
N ILE A 88 -6.18 16.32 -12.29
CA ILE A 88 -5.92 16.43 -10.85
C ILE A 88 -7.18 16.05 -10.09
N VAL A 89 -7.18 14.87 -9.48
CA VAL A 89 -8.27 14.41 -8.62
C VAL A 89 -8.06 14.90 -7.19
N ALA A 90 -8.94 15.78 -6.72
CA ALA A 90 -8.94 16.22 -5.32
C ALA A 90 -9.60 15.15 -4.44
N LEU A 91 -8.85 14.59 -3.50
CA LEU A 91 -9.34 13.60 -2.53
C LEU A 91 -9.52 14.23 -1.15
N THR A 92 -10.66 13.95 -0.52
CA THR A 92 -10.84 14.23 0.91
C THR A 92 -10.04 13.24 1.74
N PHE A 93 -9.78 13.56 3.01
CA PHE A 93 -9.13 12.63 3.93
C PHE A 93 -9.90 11.29 4.06
N SER A 94 -11.24 11.33 4.02
CA SER A 94 -12.06 10.12 4.01
C SER A 94 -11.91 9.34 2.71
N GLY A 95 -11.75 10.01 1.57
CA GLY A 95 -11.49 9.36 0.28
C GLY A 95 -10.14 8.65 0.26
N LEU A 96 -9.10 9.29 0.80
CA LEU A 96 -7.79 8.66 0.97
C LEU A 96 -7.86 7.41 1.86
N THR A 97 -8.58 7.50 2.97
CA THR A 97 -8.78 6.37 3.89
C THR A 97 -9.49 5.21 3.18
N MET A 98 -10.51 5.49 2.37
CA MET A 98 -11.21 4.48 1.58
C MET A 98 -10.30 3.80 0.56
N LEU A 99 -9.49 4.56 -0.17
CA LEU A 99 -8.52 4.01 -1.14
C LEU A 99 -7.49 3.10 -0.47
N ILE A 100 -7.00 3.48 0.71
CA ILE A 100 -6.06 2.64 1.47
C ILE A 100 -6.74 1.33 1.89
N LEU A 101 -7.97 1.40 2.43
CA LEU A 101 -8.71 0.20 2.83
C LEU A 101 -9.00 -0.72 1.64
N GLU A 102 -9.33 -0.15 0.48
CA GLU A 102 -9.57 -0.92 -0.75
C GLU A 102 -8.28 -1.60 -1.24
N ALA A 103 -7.15 -0.90 -1.23
CA ALA A 103 -5.85 -1.47 -1.58
C ALA A 103 -5.44 -2.60 -0.62
N VAL A 104 -5.68 -2.44 0.69
CA VAL A 104 -5.42 -3.50 1.69
C VAL A 104 -6.33 -4.71 1.45
N ALA A 105 -7.64 -4.50 1.27
CA ALA A 105 -8.59 -5.58 1.01
C ALA A 105 -8.23 -6.35 -0.27
N PHE A 106 -7.90 -5.63 -1.34
CA PHE A 106 -7.52 -6.25 -2.61
C PHE A 106 -6.18 -6.99 -2.52
N GLY A 107 -5.16 -6.38 -1.88
CA GLY A 107 -3.87 -7.02 -1.67
C GLY A 107 -3.97 -8.30 -0.83
N SER A 108 -4.77 -8.30 0.23
CA SER A 108 -5.05 -9.50 1.03
C SER A 108 -5.74 -10.59 0.22
N PHE A 109 -6.74 -10.24 -0.60
CA PHE A 109 -7.41 -11.19 -1.49
C PHE A 109 -6.43 -11.85 -2.49
N LEU A 110 -5.53 -11.06 -3.10
CA LEU A 110 -4.49 -11.59 -3.98
C LEU A 110 -3.55 -12.53 -3.22
N TRP A 111 -3.09 -12.12 -2.05
CA TRP A 111 -2.18 -12.91 -1.23
C TRP A 111 -2.75 -14.29 -0.88
N ASP A 112 -4.02 -14.34 -0.47
CA ASP A 112 -4.73 -15.57 -0.14
C ASP A 112 -4.93 -16.46 -1.37
N THR A 113 -5.31 -15.86 -2.50
CA THR A 113 -5.52 -16.58 -3.76
C THR A 113 -4.22 -17.19 -4.27
N GLU A 114 -3.14 -16.42 -4.32
CA GLU A 114 -1.81 -16.92 -4.74
C GLU A 114 -1.34 -18.05 -3.83
N SER A 115 -1.47 -17.89 -2.51
CA SER A 115 -1.07 -18.91 -1.53
C SER A 115 -1.90 -20.19 -1.66
N TYR A 116 -3.21 -20.07 -1.94
CA TYR A 116 -4.06 -21.22 -2.20
C TYR A 116 -3.64 -21.96 -3.47
N VAL A 117 -3.39 -21.23 -4.56
CA VAL A 117 -3.00 -21.81 -5.85
C VAL A 117 -1.63 -22.49 -5.73
N GLU A 118 -0.68 -21.87 -5.03
CA GLU A 118 0.65 -22.45 -4.72
C GLU A 118 0.56 -23.74 -3.90
N SER A 119 -0.40 -23.83 -2.96
CA SER A 119 -0.62 -25.05 -2.17
C SER A 119 -1.18 -26.23 -2.99
N LYS A 120 -1.85 -25.95 -4.11
CA LYS A 120 -2.51 -26.96 -4.96
C LYS A 120 -1.67 -27.35 -6.16
N TYR A 121 -0.89 -26.41 -6.67
CA TYR A 121 -0.03 -26.60 -7.81
C TYR A 121 1.32 -25.99 -7.46
N HIS A 122 2.36 -26.81 -7.29
CA HIS A 122 3.72 -26.31 -7.12
C HIS A 122 4.26 -25.82 -8.48
N PHE A 123 3.85 -24.64 -8.93
CA PHE A 123 4.38 -24.01 -10.15
C PHE A 123 5.65 -23.19 -9.90
N LEU A 124 6.01 -22.92 -8.64
CA LEU A 124 7.29 -22.34 -8.26
C LEU A 124 8.27 -23.46 -7.86
N ASN A 125 8.77 -24.19 -8.85
CA ASN A 125 10.04 -24.90 -8.76
C ASN A 125 10.79 -24.66 -10.08
N SER A 126 11.66 -23.64 -10.08
CA SER A 126 12.83 -23.55 -10.94
C SER A 126 13.97 -22.88 -10.19
#